data_AF-A0A401U0W6-F1
#
_entry.id   AF-A0A401U0W6-F1
#
_cell.length_a   1.000
_cell.length_b   1.000
_cell.length_c   1.000
_cell.angle_alpha   90.00
_cell.angle_beta   90.00
_cell.angle_gamma   90.00
#
_symmetry.space_group_name_H-M   'P 1'
#
loop_
_entity.id
_entity.type
_entity.pdbx_description
1 polymer ?
#
loop_
_entity_poly.entity_id
_entity_poly.type
_entity_poly.pdbx_seq_one_letter_code
_entity_poly.pdbx_strand_id
1 'polypeptide(L)'
;MDWTDRHCRVFHRLMSRRARLYTEMLTTGAVIHGDRARLLGFDASEHPVALQLGGSDPRDLATAAKIGEDFGYDEINLNVGCPSDRVKDGRFGACLMAEPALVAEGVAAMKRAVKIPVTVKCRIGIDDQDPEVALDTLARGVIAAGA
;
A
#
# COMPACT_ATOMS: atom_id res chain seq x y z
N MET A 1 5.61 5.22 13.22
CA MET A 1 4.20 5.51 12.89
C MET A 1 3.92 6.77 13.65
N ASP A 2 4.04 7.92 12.99
CA ASP A 2 4.28 9.20 13.63
C ASP A 2 3.58 10.39 12.92
N TRP A 3 3.05 10.21 11.70
CA TRP A 3 2.53 11.36 10.93
C TRP A 3 1.07 11.18 10.53
N THR A 4 0.78 10.45 9.45
CA THR A 4 -0.60 10.33 8.92
C THR A 4 -1.43 9.31 9.69
N ASP A 5 -1.36 9.35 11.02
CA ASP A 5 -2.23 8.57 11.91
C ASP A 5 -3.69 9.07 11.82
N ARG A 6 -4.61 8.41 12.53
CA ARG A 6 -6.04 8.76 12.49
C ARG A 6 -6.31 10.20 12.96
N HIS A 7 -5.54 10.71 13.92
CA HIS A 7 -5.74 12.06 14.48
C HIS A 7 -5.29 13.13 13.48
N CYS A 8 -4.13 12.93 12.87
CA CYS A 8 -3.62 13.80 11.81
C CYS A 8 -4.55 13.79 10.59
N ARG A 9 -5.06 12.62 10.19
CA ARG A 9 -5.98 12.51 9.05
C ARG A 9 -7.31 13.22 9.31
N VAL A 10 -7.88 13.13 10.52
CA VAL A 10 -9.05 13.94 10.90
C VAL A 10 -8.73 15.43 10.79
N PHE A 11 -7.57 15.88 11.28
CA PHE A 11 -7.16 17.28 11.11
C PHE A 11 -7.04 17.69 9.64
N HIS A 12 -6.44 16.86 8.79
CA HIS A 12 -6.37 17.10 7.34
C HIS A 12 -7.75 17.17 6.68
N ARG A 13 -8.71 16.37 7.14
CA ARG A 13 -10.10 16.42 6.66
C ARG A 13 -10.78 17.75 6.97
N LEU A 14 -10.46 18.39 8.10
CA LEU A 14 -10.97 19.73 8.42
C LEU A 14 -10.44 20.79 7.45
N MET A 15 -9.23 20.62 6.90
CA MET A 15 -8.67 21.52 5.90
C MET A 15 -9.21 21.28 4.49
N SER A 16 -9.53 20.02 4.15
CA SER A 16 -10.08 19.69 2.83
C SER A 16 -11.06 18.53 2.89
N ARG A 17 -12.27 18.77 2.36
CA ARG A 17 -13.30 17.73 2.14
C ARG A 17 -13.06 16.86 0.90
N ARG A 18 -12.09 17.23 0.05
CA ARG A 18 -11.89 16.58 -1.27
C ARG A 18 -10.59 15.78 -1.36
N ALA A 19 -9.63 16.04 -0.48
CA ALA A 19 -8.37 15.30 -0.48
C ALA A 19 -8.62 13.83 -0.13
N ARG A 20 -7.95 12.93 -0.85
CA ARG A 20 -7.83 11.52 -0.47
C ARG A 20 -6.72 11.41 0.57
N LEU A 21 -7.05 10.78 1.69
CA LEU A 21 -6.11 10.57 2.79
C LEU A 21 -5.47 9.19 2.65
N TYR A 22 -4.23 9.06 3.11
CA TYR A 22 -3.52 7.79 3.16
C TYR A 22 -3.11 7.51 4.59
N THR A 23 -3.27 6.26 5.02
CA THR A 23 -2.68 5.82 6.28
C THR A 23 -1.17 5.92 6.23
N GLU A 24 -0.57 5.74 7.39
CA GLU A 24 0.81 5.30 7.45
C GLU A 24 0.97 3.92 6.81
N MET A 25 2.19 3.56 6.42
CA MET A 25 2.47 2.23 5.90
C MET A 25 2.37 1.19 7.03
N LEU A 26 1.47 0.23 6.88
CA LEU A 26 1.32 -0.91 7.78
C LEU A 26 1.85 -2.17 7.12
N THR A 27 2.66 -2.96 7.83
CA THR A 27 3.13 -4.24 7.28
C THR A 27 2.00 -5.27 7.24
N THR A 28 2.00 -6.18 6.27
CA THR A 28 1.02 -7.27 6.18
C THR A 28 0.97 -8.09 7.47
N GLY A 29 2.13 -8.43 8.05
CA GLY A 29 2.20 -9.14 9.33
C GLY A 29 1.53 -8.40 10.48
N ALA A 30 1.66 -7.07 10.55
CA ALA A 30 0.99 -6.26 11.57
C ALA A 30 -0.53 -6.26 11.38
N VAL A 31 -1.01 -6.18 10.13
CA VAL A 31 -2.44 -6.24 9.80
C VAL A 31 -3.05 -7.61 10.11
N ILE A 32 -2.33 -8.69 9.77
CA ILE A 32 -2.83 -10.05 9.92
C ILE A 32 -2.80 -10.49 11.39
N HIS A 33 -1.74 -10.18 12.14
CA HIS A 33 -1.52 -10.74 13.48
C HIS A 33 -1.61 -9.73 14.62
N GLY A 34 -1.59 -8.42 14.34
CA GLY A 34 -1.59 -7.38 15.36
C GLY A 34 -2.98 -6.98 15.85
N ASP A 35 -3.01 -5.97 16.73
CA ASP A 35 -4.25 -5.33 17.20
C ASP A 35 -4.84 -4.44 16.10
N ARG A 36 -5.78 -5.01 15.34
CA ARG A 36 -6.40 -4.38 14.18
C ARG A 36 -7.19 -3.13 14.53
N ALA A 37 -7.88 -3.08 15.67
CA ALA A 37 -8.66 -1.89 16.06
C ALA A 37 -7.74 -0.69 16.31
N ARG A 38 -6.58 -0.94 16.92
CA ARG A 38 -5.56 0.08 17.12
C ARG A 38 -4.85 0.48 15.82
N LEU A 39 -4.56 -0.48 14.95
CA LEU A 39 -3.77 -0.24 13.73
C LEU A 39 -4.61 0.34 12.57
N LEU A 40 -5.82 -0.16 12.37
CA LEU A 40 -6.68 0.12 11.21
C LEU A 40 -7.90 0.99 11.54
N GLY A 41 -8.22 1.19 12.81
CA GLY A 41 -9.37 2.02 13.18
C GLY A 41 -9.23 3.46 12.66
N PHE A 42 -10.30 3.97 12.06
CA PHE A 42 -10.42 5.34 11.56
C PHE A 42 -11.83 5.88 11.81
N ASP A 43 -11.99 7.20 11.80
CA ASP A 43 -13.30 7.86 11.92
C ASP A 43 -13.98 7.99 10.55
N ALA A 44 -15.31 7.86 10.49
CA ALA A 44 -16.05 7.91 9.23
C ALA A 44 -15.87 9.23 8.45
N SER A 45 -15.50 10.33 9.11
CA SER A 45 -15.19 11.60 8.42
C SER A 45 -13.92 11.52 7.54
N GLU A 46 -13.04 10.54 7.78
CA GLU A 46 -11.77 10.41 7.05
C GLU A 46 -11.96 10.06 5.57
N HIS A 47 -13.13 9.53 5.17
CA HIS A 47 -13.43 9.20 3.78
C HIS A 47 -13.28 10.41 2.82
N PRO A 48 -12.68 10.22 1.62
CA PRO A 48 -12.04 9.00 1.15
C PRO A 48 -10.64 8.76 1.76
N VAL A 49 -10.37 7.54 2.22
CA VAL A 49 -9.12 7.11 2.87
C VAL A 49 -8.62 5.78 2.30
N ALA A 50 -7.32 5.73 1.98
CA ALA A 50 -6.62 4.56 1.46
C ALA A 50 -5.72 3.93 2.55
N LEU A 51 -5.74 2.60 2.65
CA LEU A 51 -4.81 1.84 3.49
C LEU A 51 -3.55 1.53 2.69
N GLN A 52 -2.40 1.98 3.18
CA GLN A 52 -1.11 1.62 2.58
C GLN A 52 -0.48 0.39 3.26
N LEU A 53 -0.26 -0.66 2.48
CA LEU A 53 0.35 -1.92 2.91
C LEU A 53 1.84 -1.99 2.52
N GLY A 54 2.64 -2.62 3.37
CA GLY A 54 4.01 -3.05 3.10
C GLY A 54 4.15 -4.57 3.23
N GLY A 55 4.56 -5.24 2.17
CA GLY A 55 4.78 -6.69 2.15
C GLY A 55 5.15 -7.18 0.74
N SER A 56 5.54 -8.44 0.62
CA SER A 56 5.92 -9.06 -0.66
C SER A 56 5.35 -10.45 -0.90
N ASP A 57 4.90 -11.19 0.12
CA ASP A 57 4.20 -12.47 -0.09
C ASP A 57 2.77 -12.17 -0.63
N PRO A 58 2.41 -12.69 -1.82
CA PRO A 58 1.09 -12.41 -2.42
C PRO A 58 -0.11 -12.89 -1.59
N ARG A 59 0.03 -13.95 -0.78
CA ARG A 59 -1.06 -14.48 0.06
C ARG A 59 -1.28 -13.59 1.27
N ASP A 60 -0.19 -13.12 1.88
CA ASP A 60 -0.27 -12.17 2.99
C ASP A 60 -0.84 -10.83 2.52
N LEU A 61 -0.40 -10.35 1.35
CA LEU A 61 -0.95 -9.15 0.72
C LEU A 61 -2.46 -9.27 0.47
N ALA A 62 -2.91 -10.38 -0.12
CA ALA A 62 -4.33 -10.64 -0.35
C ALA A 62 -5.13 -10.66 0.95
N THR A 63 -4.61 -11.31 1.99
CA THR A 63 -5.26 -11.39 3.30
C THR A 63 -5.34 -10.01 3.97
N ALA A 64 -4.25 -9.26 3.97
CA ALA A 64 -4.21 -7.92 4.55
C ALA A 64 -5.10 -6.93 3.78
N ALA A 65 -5.14 -7.03 2.45
CA ALA A 65 -6.05 -6.23 1.61
C ALA A 65 -7.51 -6.52 1.96
N LYS A 66 -7.88 -7.80 2.12
CA LYS A 66 -9.24 -8.18 2.49
C LYS A 66 -9.64 -7.64 3.87
N ILE A 67 -8.74 -7.73 4.86
CA ILE A 67 -8.94 -7.12 6.18
C ILE A 67 -9.14 -5.61 6.05
N GLY A 68 -8.36 -4.93 5.21
CA GLY A 68 -8.54 -3.50 4.94
C GLY A 68 -9.90 -3.16 4.34
N GLU A 69 -10.34 -3.90 3.31
CA GLU A 69 -11.67 -3.72 2.74
C GLU A 69 -12.79 -3.94 3.78
N ASP A 70 -12.67 -4.98 4.61
CA ASP A 70 -13.67 -5.29 5.65
C ASP A 70 -13.70 -4.23 6.77
N PHE A 71 -12.59 -3.50 6.99
CA PHE A 71 -12.55 -2.31 7.84
C PHE A 71 -13.20 -1.07 7.22
N GLY A 72 -13.50 -1.12 5.91
CA GLY A 72 -14.19 -0.07 5.19
C GLY A 72 -13.29 0.92 4.45
N TYR A 73 -11.99 0.65 4.26
CA TYR A 73 -11.13 1.53 3.46
C TYR A 73 -11.63 1.64 2.01
N ASP A 74 -11.43 2.80 1.38
CA ASP A 74 -11.87 3.05 0.01
C ASP A 74 -10.90 2.53 -1.05
N GLU A 75 -9.68 2.17 -0.65
CA GLU A 75 -8.58 1.78 -1.52
C GLU A 75 -7.50 1.03 -0.73
N ILE A 76 -6.90 0.03 -1.35
CA ILE A 76 -5.67 -0.62 -0.88
C ILE A 76 -4.50 -0.12 -1.73
N ASN A 77 -3.48 0.43 -1.09
CA ASN A 77 -2.28 0.92 -1.77
C ASN A 77 -1.05 0.08 -1.38
N LEU A 78 -0.29 -0.42 -2.35
CA LEU A 78 0.96 -1.14 -2.10
C LEU A 78 2.16 -0.18 -2.11
N ASN A 79 2.96 -0.21 -1.05
CA ASN A 79 4.21 0.54 -0.99
C ASN A 79 5.35 -0.20 -1.71
N VAL A 80 5.82 0.39 -2.80
CA VAL A 80 6.96 -0.05 -3.62
C VAL A 80 7.99 1.10 -3.73
N GLY A 81 8.16 1.90 -2.66
CA GLY A 81 8.97 3.12 -2.74
C GLY A 81 9.70 3.54 -1.48
N CYS A 82 9.47 2.91 -0.33
CA CYS A 82 10.20 3.23 0.90
C CYS A 82 11.66 2.71 0.83
N PRO A 83 12.69 3.57 0.95
CA PRO A 83 14.10 3.17 0.83
C PRO A 83 14.75 2.80 2.19
N SER A 84 14.01 2.87 3.30
CA SER A 84 14.58 2.68 4.65
C SER A 84 15.16 1.27 4.85
N ASP A 85 16.24 1.15 5.62
CA ASP A 85 16.90 -0.14 5.83
C ASP A 85 16.01 -1.18 6.53
N ARG A 86 15.06 -0.75 7.39
CA ARG A 86 14.06 -1.63 8.02
C ARG A 86 13.17 -2.37 7.02
N VAL A 87 13.16 -1.91 5.77
CA VAL A 87 12.32 -2.38 4.67
C VAL A 87 13.06 -3.41 3.81
N LYS A 88 14.40 -3.36 3.79
CA LYS A 88 15.27 -4.33 3.09
C LYS A 88 15.21 -5.70 3.75
N ASP A 89 15.33 -5.75 5.08
CA ASP A 89 15.29 -7.01 5.85
C ASP A 89 13.92 -7.70 5.78
N GLY A 90 12.85 -6.91 5.64
CA GLY A 90 11.48 -7.40 5.51
C GLY A 90 11.03 -7.66 4.07
N ARG A 91 11.87 -7.40 3.06
CA ARG A 91 11.56 -7.48 1.62
C ARG A 91 10.27 -6.75 1.24
N PHE A 92 10.16 -5.46 1.50
CA PHE A 92 9.07 -4.63 0.96
C PHE A 92 9.59 -3.25 0.48
N GLY A 93 8.72 -2.34 0.02
CA GLY A 93 9.13 -0.98 -0.37
C GLY A 93 10.03 -0.92 -1.62
N ALA A 94 11.03 -0.05 -1.62
CA ALA A 94 11.77 0.28 -2.85
C ALA A 94 12.56 -0.90 -3.44
N CYS A 95 12.99 -1.88 -2.63
CA CYS A 95 13.69 -3.06 -3.15
C CYS A 95 12.81 -3.88 -4.12
N LEU A 96 11.49 -3.81 -3.99
CA LEU A 96 10.56 -4.47 -4.90
C LEU A 96 10.56 -3.88 -6.31
N MET A 97 11.15 -2.69 -6.53
CA MET A 97 11.37 -2.19 -7.89
C MET A 97 12.39 -3.03 -8.69
N ALA A 98 13.22 -3.84 -8.03
CA ALA A 98 14.06 -4.84 -8.68
C ALA A 98 13.27 -6.11 -9.08
N GLU A 99 12.07 -6.30 -8.53
CA GLU A 99 11.25 -7.51 -8.70
C GLU A 99 9.84 -7.16 -9.25
N PRO A 100 9.73 -6.49 -10.42
CA PRO A 100 8.44 -6.01 -10.93
C PRO A 100 7.40 -7.12 -11.17
N ALA A 101 7.85 -8.33 -11.51
CA ALA A 101 6.96 -9.50 -11.64
C ALA A 101 6.31 -9.87 -10.29
N LEU A 102 7.08 -9.86 -9.20
CA LEU A 102 6.56 -10.13 -7.86
C LEU A 102 5.55 -9.07 -7.42
N VAL A 103 5.79 -7.79 -7.76
CA VAL A 103 4.82 -6.72 -7.50
C VAL A 103 3.52 -6.98 -8.26
N ALA A 104 3.60 -7.35 -9.54
CA ALA A 104 2.42 -7.68 -10.34
C ALA A 104 1.65 -8.89 -9.77
N GLU A 105 2.34 -9.93 -9.31
CA GLU A 105 1.72 -11.08 -8.62
C GLU A 105 1.00 -10.65 -7.33
N GLY A 106 1.64 -9.80 -6.52
CA GLY A 106 1.04 -9.24 -5.30
C GLY A 106 -0.20 -8.41 -5.60
N VAL A 107 -0.14 -7.52 -6.59
CA VAL A 107 -1.31 -6.74 -7.05
C VAL A 107 -2.42 -7.65 -7.53
N ALA A 108 -2.14 -8.64 -8.37
CA ALA A 108 -3.14 -9.57 -8.87
C ALA A 108 -3.80 -10.37 -7.73
N ALA A 109 -3.02 -10.77 -6.71
CA ALA A 109 -3.55 -11.45 -5.54
C ALA A 109 -4.49 -10.57 -4.71
N MET A 110 -4.11 -9.32 -4.45
CA MET A 110 -4.97 -8.34 -3.77
C MET A 110 -6.24 -8.05 -4.59
N LYS A 111 -6.12 -7.82 -5.89
CA LYS A 111 -7.26 -7.58 -6.80
C LYS A 111 -8.26 -8.72 -6.86
N ARG A 112 -7.82 -9.97 -6.68
CA ARG A 112 -8.72 -11.12 -6.56
C ARG A 112 -9.42 -11.19 -5.20
N ALA A 113 -8.83 -10.62 -4.16
CA ALA A 113 -9.35 -10.68 -2.79
C ALA A 113 -10.34 -9.56 -2.46
N VAL A 114 -10.21 -8.39 -3.09
CA VAL A 114 -11.03 -7.20 -2.80
C VAL A 114 -11.77 -6.67 -4.03
N LYS A 115 -12.85 -5.93 -3.79
CA LYS A 115 -13.65 -5.22 -4.81
C LYS A 115 -13.24 -3.75 -4.95
N ILE A 116 -12.68 -3.14 -3.90
CA ILE A 116 -12.16 -1.77 -3.93
C ILE A 116 -10.89 -1.66 -4.80
N PRO A 117 -10.52 -0.45 -5.27
CA PRO A 117 -9.29 -0.23 -6.02
C PRO A 117 -8.04 -0.71 -5.27
N VAL A 118 -7.11 -1.32 -6.00
CA VAL A 118 -5.77 -1.65 -5.52
C VAL A 118 -4.80 -0.83 -6.35
N THR A 119 -4.00 0.02 -5.71
CA THR A 119 -3.06 0.92 -6.39
C THR A 119 -1.64 0.68 -5.92
N VAL A 120 -0.65 1.25 -6.62
CA VAL A 120 0.76 1.12 -6.29
C VAL A 120 1.40 2.48 -6.14
N LYS A 121 2.11 2.71 -5.03
CA LYS A 121 2.98 3.88 -4.84
C LYS A 121 4.44 3.45 -4.97
N CYS A 122 5.10 3.89 -6.04
CA CYS A 122 6.49 3.53 -6.35
C CYS A 122 7.41 4.76 -6.44
N ARG A 123 8.71 4.50 -6.66
CA ARG A 123 9.66 5.49 -7.19
C ARG A 123 9.74 5.36 -8.71
N ILE A 124 10.52 6.22 -9.35
CA ILE A 124 10.84 6.10 -10.79
C ILE A 124 11.87 5.00 -11.08
N GLY A 125 12.61 4.54 -10.07
CA GLY A 125 13.68 3.55 -10.20
C GLY A 125 14.43 3.40 -8.87
N ILE A 126 15.33 2.43 -8.82
CA ILE A 126 16.38 2.32 -7.79
C ILE A 126 17.76 2.56 -8.41
N ASP A 127 18.80 2.60 -7.58
CA ASP A 127 20.17 2.78 -8.03
C ASP A 127 20.55 1.74 -9.10
N ASP A 128 21.43 2.14 -10.03
CA ASP A 128 21.91 1.32 -11.14
C ASP A 128 20.84 0.85 -12.15
N GLN A 129 19.65 1.47 -12.17
CA GLN A 129 18.62 1.28 -13.19
C GLN A 129 18.46 2.50 -14.09
N ASP A 130 18.07 2.26 -15.35
CA ASP A 130 17.45 3.30 -16.20
C ASP A 130 16.02 3.57 -15.67
N PRO A 131 15.70 4.79 -15.19
CA PRO A 131 14.40 5.07 -14.58
C PRO A 131 13.22 4.95 -15.55
N GLU A 132 13.40 5.25 -16.83
CA GLU A 132 12.32 5.16 -17.81
C GLU A 132 11.96 3.68 -18.04
N VAL A 133 12.97 2.85 -18.29
CA VAL A 133 12.79 1.41 -18.50
C VAL A 133 12.26 0.72 -17.25
N ALA A 134 12.77 1.08 -16.07
CA ALA A 134 12.36 0.49 -14.79
C ALA A 134 10.89 0.83 -14.48
N LEU A 135 10.52 2.11 -14.56
CA LEU A 135 9.15 2.55 -14.30
C LEU A 135 8.17 1.95 -15.31
N ASP A 136 8.50 1.92 -16.60
CA ASP A 136 7.63 1.36 -17.64
C ASP A 136 7.41 -0.14 -17.46
N THR A 137 8.45 -0.86 -17.04
CA THR A 137 8.35 -2.31 -16.77
C THR A 137 7.46 -2.58 -15.57
N LEU A 138 7.65 -1.84 -14.47
CA LEU A 138 6.79 -1.95 -13.29
C LEU A 138 5.35 -1.57 -13.61
N ALA A 139 5.14 -0.41 -14.24
CA ALA A 139 3.81 0.14 -14.56
C ALA A 139 3.02 -0.81 -15.45
N ARG A 140 3.61 -1.33 -16.53
CA ARG A 140 2.95 -2.30 -17.42
C ARG A 140 2.55 -3.57 -16.66
N GLY A 141 3.43 -4.08 -15.80
CA GLY A 141 3.15 -5.28 -15.00
C GLY A 141 1.96 -5.08 -14.05
N VAL A 142 1.94 -3.98 -13.30
CA VAL A 142 0.86 -3.73 -12.33
C VAL A 142 -0.47 -3.36 -12.99
N ILE A 143 -0.44 -2.65 -14.12
CA ILE A 143 -1.65 -2.38 -14.93
C ILE A 143 -2.24 -3.69 -15.47
N ALA A 144 -1.40 -4.57 -16.02
CA ALA A 144 -1.86 -5.89 -16.50
C ALA A 144 -2.43 -6.75 -15.37
N ALA A 145 -1.94 -6.58 -14.14
CA ALA A 145 -2.46 -7.24 -12.94
C ALA A 145 -3.78 -6.62 -12.41
N GLY A 146 -4.21 -5.48 -12.96
CA GLY A 146 -5.49 -4.84 -12.65
C GLY A 146 -5.44 -3.70 -11.64
N ALA A 147 -4.26 -3.10 -11.42
CA ALA A 147 -4.12 -1.84 -10.67
C ALA A 147 -4.87 -0.69 -11.34
#